data_AF-G8EHH9-F1
#
_entry.id   AF-G8EHH9-F1
#
_cell.length_a   1.000
_cell.length_b   1.000
_cell.length_c   1.000
_cell.angle_alpha   90.00
_cell.angle_beta   90.00
_cell.angle_gamma   90.00
#
_symmetry.space_group_name_H-M   'P 1'
#
loop_
_entity.id
_entity.type
_entity.pdbx_description
1 polymer ?
#
loop_
_entity_poly.entity_id
_entity_poly.type
_entity_poly.pdbx_seq_one_letter_code
_entity_poly.pdbx_strand_id
1 'polypeptide(L)'
;LCDATRLEASQNLVLHSITRSHSENLERYEVWRSNPYQESAEELRDRVKGVSAKPFIETVPSIDALHCDIGNAAEFYKLFQLEIGEVYKNPNASKEERKRWQATLDKHLRKQMNLKPIMRMNGNFARKLMTKETVEAVCELIHCEERQEALRELMDLYLKMKPVWRSTCPAKECPESLCQY
;
A
#
# COMPACT_ATOMS: atom_id res chain seq x y z
N LEU A 1 1.95 -9.27 -9.70
CA LEU A 1 1.33 -9.57 -11.01
C LEU A 1 2.31 -9.34 -12.15
N CYS A 2 3.23 -8.39 -12.03
CA CYS A 2 4.37 -8.18 -12.93
C CYS A 2 5.68 -8.68 -12.31
N ASP A 3 6.80 -8.45 -13.00
CA ASP A 3 8.16 -8.80 -12.59
C ASP A 3 8.99 -7.64 -12.04
N ALA A 4 8.39 -6.45 -11.91
CA ALA A 4 9.08 -5.28 -11.37
C ALA A 4 9.61 -5.54 -9.95
N THR A 5 10.86 -5.18 -9.73
CA THR A 5 11.49 -5.17 -8.41
C THR A 5 10.94 -4.04 -7.55
N ARG A 6 11.24 -4.07 -6.23
CA ARG A 6 10.84 -2.99 -5.31
C ARG A 6 11.41 -1.62 -5.74
N LEU A 7 12.65 -1.59 -6.23
CA LEU A 7 13.29 -0.34 -6.66
C LEU A 7 12.66 0.19 -7.94
N GLU A 8 12.49 -0.65 -8.95
CA GLU A 8 11.85 -0.26 -10.21
C GLU A 8 10.43 0.26 -9.98
N ALA A 9 9.66 -0.42 -9.12
CA ALA A 9 8.31 0.00 -8.76
C ALA A 9 8.27 1.31 -7.93
N SER A 10 9.38 1.72 -7.31
CA SER A 10 9.48 3.04 -6.63
C SER A 10 9.81 4.19 -7.58
N GLN A 11 10.42 3.88 -8.72
CA GLN A 11 10.77 4.85 -9.76
C GLN A 11 9.66 4.99 -10.81
N ASN A 12 9.02 3.88 -11.16
CA ASN A 12 7.85 3.82 -12.03
C ASN A 12 6.65 3.31 -11.21
N LEU A 13 5.75 4.22 -10.84
CA LEU A 13 4.64 3.89 -9.94
C LEU A 13 3.44 3.25 -10.66
N VAL A 14 3.17 3.63 -11.92
CA VAL A 14 1.86 3.37 -12.57
C VAL A 14 1.95 2.62 -13.89
N LEU A 15 3.11 2.58 -14.56
CA LEU A 15 3.23 1.97 -15.88
C LEU A 15 3.76 0.55 -15.79
N HIS A 16 2.86 -0.38 -15.43
CA HIS A 16 3.13 -1.82 -15.38
C HIS A 16 2.00 -2.61 -16.04
N SER A 17 2.29 -3.82 -16.51
CA SER A 17 1.29 -4.72 -17.08
C SER A 17 1.29 -6.08 -16.38
N ILE A 18 0.18 -6.80 -16.42
CA ILE A 18 0.08 -8.16 -15.87
C ILE A 18 0.83 -9.10 -16.81
N THR A 19 1.89 -9.74 -16.31
CA THR A 19 2.70 -10.69 -17.10
C THR A 19 2.68 -12.10 -16.52
N ARG A 20 2.58 -12.24 -15.18
CA ARG A 20 2.65 -13.53 -14.51
C ARG A 20 1.40 -14.36 -14.72
N SER A 21 1.60 -15.65 -14.96
CA SER A 21 0.55 -16.67 -15.03
C SER A 21 0.99 -17.99 -14.37
N HIS A 22 0.04 -18.91 -14.14
CA HIS A 22 0.36 -20.21 -13.54
C HIS A 22 1.28 -21.06 -14.43
N SER A 23 1.00 -21.11 -15.74
CA SER A 23 1.82 -21.82 -16.73
C SER A 23 3.24 -21.25 -16.80
N GLU A 24 3.39 -19.93 -16.88
CA GLU A 24 4.71 -19.29 -16.92
C GLU A 24 5.51 -19.60 -15.65
N ASN A 25 4.88 -19.60 -14.47
CA ASN A 25 5.58 -19.95 -13.23
C ASN A 25 6.02 -21.42 -13.18
N LEU A 26 5.27 -22.35 -13.79
CA LEU A 26 5.70 -23.74 -13.92
C LEU A 26 6.96 -23.85 -14.80
N GLU A 27 6.99 -23.13 -15.92
CA GLU A 27 8.16 -23.10 -16.82
C GLU A 27 9.38 -22.47 -16.13
N ARG A 28 9.20 -21.33 -15.45
CA ARG A 28 10.25 -20.66 -14.67
C ARG A 28 10.81 -21.57 -13.58
N TYR A 29 9.97 -22.37 -12.93
CA TYR A 29 10.44 -23.35 -11.96
C TYR A 29 11.30 -24.46 -12.59
N GLU A 30 10.94 -24.95 -13.79
CA GLU A 30 11.79 -25.94 -14.48
C GLU A 30 13.14 -25.35 -14.88
N VAL A 31 13.19 -24.06 -15.25
CA VAL A 31 14.46 -23.33 -15.45
C VAL A 31 15.27 -23.26 -14.15
N TRP A 32 14.64 -22.89 -13.03
CA TRP A 32 15.30 -22.85 -11.71
C TRP A 32 15.87 -24.22 -11.32
N ARG A 33 15.09 -25.29 -11.49
CA ARG A 33 15.47 -26.65 -11.07
C ARG A 33 16.58 -27.24 -11.93
N SER A 34 16.55 -27.00 -13.24
CA SER A 34 17.51 -27.59 -14.18
C SER A 34 18.78 -26.76 -14.38
N ASN A 35 18.73 -25.45 -14.08
CA ASN A 35 19.81 -24.48 -14.32
C ASN A 35 20.53 -24.72 -15.68
N PRO A 36 19.81 -24.61 -16.81
CA PRO A 36 20.34 -25.00 -18.11
C PRO A 36 21.51 -24.13 -18.58
N TYR A 37 21.66 -22.94 -18.00
CA TYR A 37 22.70 -21.97 -18.33
C TYR A 37 23.88 -21.99 -17.35
N GLN A 38 23.87 -22.87 -16.34
CA GLN A 38 24.91 -22.95 -15.30
C GLN A 38 25.20 -21.61 -14.62
N GLU A 39 24.13 -20.85 -14.35
CA GLU A 39 24.19 -19.54 -13.71
C GLU A 39 24.47 -19.65 -12.22
N SER A 40 25.04 -18.58 -11.64
CA SER A 40 25.11 -18.44 -10.18
C SER A 40 23.71 -18.33 -9.57
N ALA A 41 23.62 -18.49 -8.25
CA ALA A 41 22.34 -18.42 -7.55
C ALA A 41 21.63 -17.05 -7.73
N GLU A 42 22.38 -15.96 -7.80
CA GLU A 42 21.82 -14.60 -7.96
C GLU A 42 21.31 -14.38 -9.38
N GLU A 43 22.10 -14.73 -10.39
CA GLU A 43 21.75 -14.64 -11.81
C GLU A 43 20.52 -15.50 -12.13
N LEU A 44 20.52 -16.76 -11.68
CA LEU A 44 19.39 -17.67 -11.89
C LEU A 44 18.12 -17.14 -11.21
N ARG A 45 18.23 -16.59 -9.99
CA ARG A 45 17.09 -16.01 -9.27
C ARG A 45 16.51 -14.80 -10.00
N ASP A 46 17.36 -13.97 -10.60
CA ASP A 46 16.89 -12.85 -11.42
C ASP A 46 16.23 -13.35 -12.71
N ARG A 47 16.82 -14.32 -13.41
CA ARG A 47 16.24 -14.92 -14.63
C ARG A 47 14.82 -15.43 -14.39
N VAL A 48 14.60 -16.18 -13.31
CA VAL A 48 13.27 -16.75 -12.97
C VAL A 48 12.39 -15.78 -12.17
N LYS A 49 12.85 -14.55 -11.95
CA LYS A 49 12.17 -13.50 -11.17
C LYS A 49 11.63 -14.01 -9.83
N GLY A 50 12.44 -14.82 -9.15
CA GLY A 50 12.19 -15.35 -7.81
C GLY A 50 11.34 -16.63 -7.73
N VAL A 51 10.95 -17.26 -8.84
CA VAL A 51 10.23 -18.55 -8.82
C VAL A 51 11.20 -19.71 -8.53
N SER A 52 11.34 -20.06 -7.25
CA SER A 52 12.26 -21.11 -6.77
C SER A 52 11.56 -22.35 -6.20
N ALA A 53 10.23 -22.38 -6.21
CA ALA A 53 9.40 -23.49 -5.74
C ALA A 53 8.33 -23.81 -6.78
N LYS A 54 7.99 -25.10 -6.91
CA LYS A 54 7.01 -25.56 -7.90
C LYS A 54 5.61 -25.06 -7.54
N PRO A 55 4.94 -24.30 -8.41
CA PRO A 55 3.53 -23.98 -8.23
C PRO A 55 2.69 -25.27 -8.19
N PHE A 56 1.70 -25.34 -7.32
CA PHE A 56 0.85 -26.53 -7.14
C PHE A 56 -0.65 -26.23 -7.14
N ILE A 57 -1.04 -24.95 -7.01
CA ILE A 57 -2.42 -24.47 -7.17
C ILE A 57 -2.39 -23.32 -8.17
N GLU A 58 -3.29 -23.37 -9.14
CA GLU A 58 -3.56 -22.25 -10.04
C GLU A 58 -4.40 -21.19 -9.32
N THR A 59 -3.95 -19.94 -9.39
CA THR A 59 -4.66 -18.78 -8.85
C THR A 59 -4.88 -17.76 -9.95
N VAL A 60 -5.97 -17.00 -9.84
CA VAL A 60 -6.24 -15.90 -10.77
C VAL A 60 -5.39 -14.69 -10.36
N PRO A 61 -4.58 -14.12 -11.28
CA PRO A 61 -3.79 -12.93 -10.99
C PRO A 61 -4.72 -11.73 -10.81
N SER A 62 -5.01 -11.40 -9.55
CA SER A 62 -5.93 -10.33 -9.16
C SER A 62 -5.49 -9.72 -7.82
N ILE A 63 -6.28 -8.80 -7.28
CA ILE A 63 -6.09 -8.16 -5.98
C ILE A 63 -7.22 -8.54 -5.01
N ASP A 64 -6.87 -8.77 -3.75
CA ASP A 64 -7.83 -8.89 -2.67
C ASP A 64 -8.20 -7.49 -2.15
N ALA A 65 -9.45 -7.07 -2.36
CA ALA A 65 -9.91 -5.75 -1.98
C ALA A 65 -9.87 -5.48 -0.46
N LEU A 66 -10.08 -6.49 0.39
CA LEU A 66 -10.04 -6.31 1.85
C LEU A 66 -8.60 -6.09 2.32
N HIS A 67 -7.66 -6.92 1.84
CA HIS A 67 -6.26 -6.78 2.20
C HIS A 67 -5.63 -5.52 1.60
N CYS A 68 -6.06 -5.10 0.41
CA CYS A 68 -5.71 -3.81 -0.18
C CYS A 68 -6.11 -2.65 0.74
N ASP A 69 -7.36 -2.63 1.20
CA ASP A 69 -7.86 -1.59 2.11
C ASP A 69 -7.09 -1.54 3.44
N ILE A 70 -6.78 -2.71 4.03
CA ILE A 70 -6.02 -2.81 5.28
C ILE A 70 -4.58 -2.32 5.07
N GLY A 71 -3.95 -2.71 3.97
CA GLY A 71 -2.58 -2.31 3.62
C GLY A 71 -2.48 -0.79 3.43
N ASN A 72 -3.33 -0.22 2.58
CA ASN A 72 -3.36 1.22 2.32
C ASN A 72 -3.62 2.02 3.60
N ALA A 73 -4.58 1.60 4.43
CA ALA A 73 -4.84 2.27 5.70
C ALA A 73 -3.65 2.20 6.68
N ALA A 74 -2.89 1.10 6.67
CA ALA A 74 -1.68 0.99 7.48
C ALA A 74 -0.59 1.97 7.00
N GLU A 75 -0.43 2.15 5.69
CA GLU A 75 0.50 3.12 5.10
C GLU A 75 0.09 4.57 5.42
N PHE A 76 -1.20 4.92 5.26
CA PHE A 76 -1.69 6.26 5.65
C PHE A 76 -1.55 6.51 7.15
N TYR A 77 -1.86 5.52 8.00
CA TYR A 77 -1.63 5.64 9.44
C TYR A 77 -0.15 5.86 9.76
N LYS A 78 0.76 5.21 9.03
CA LYS A 78 2.20 5.43 9.18
C LYS A 78 2.60 6.83 8.72
N LEU A 79 2.07 7.27 7.58
CA LEU A 79 2.27 8.61 7.05
C LEU A 79 1.86 9.67 8.08
N PHE A 80 0.65 9.59 8.66
CA PHE A 80 0.19 10.53 9.68
C PHE A 80 1.15 10.64 10.88
N GLN A 81 1.70 9.52 11.37
CA GLN A 81 2.70 9.56 12.44
C GLN A 81 3.97 10.33 12.04
N LEU A 82 4.42 10.16 10.79
CA LEU A 82 5.62 10.78 10.27
C LEU A 82 5.43 12.28 10.00
N GLU A 83 4.23 12.68 9.59
CA GLU A 83 3.85 14.09 9.40
C GLU A 83 3.78 14.85 10.71
N ILE A 84 3.15 14.26 11.73
CA ILE A 84 3.14 14.81 13.11
C ILE A 84 4.56 15.00 13.64
N GLY A 85 5.47 14.09 13.27
CA GLY A 85 6.87 14.14 13.68
C GLY A 85 7.77 15.02 12.84
N GLU A 86 7.25 15.62 11.76
CA GLU A 86 8.03 16.33 10.75
C GLU A 86 9.32 15.57 10.35
N VAL A 87 9.21 14.26 10.07
CA VAL A 87 10.39 13.41 9.82
C VAL A 87 11.24 13.90 8.65
N TYR A 88 10.64 14.65 7.71
CA TYR A 88 11.33 15.29 6.60
C TYR A 88 12.34 16.37 7.05
N LYS A 89 12.15 16.98 8.23
CA LYS A 89 13.13 17.87 8.89
C LYS A 89 14.07 17.09 9.82
N ASN A 90 13.56 16.03 10.44
CA ASN A 90 14.25 15.24 11.46
C ASN A 90 14.41 13.77 11.04
N PRO A 91 15.29 13.46 10.05
CA PRO A 91 15.38 12.12 9.47
C PRO A 91 15.83 11.05 10.49
N ASN A 92 16.63 11.45 11.46
CA ASN A 92 17.27 10.56 12.44
C ASN A 92 16.47 10.40 13.75
N ALA A 93 15.16 10.65 13.72
CA ALA A 93 14.32 10.53 14.91
C ALA A 93 14.39 9.13 15.55
N SER A 94 14.60 9.12 16.86
CA SER A 94 14.74 7.95 17.72
C SER A 94 13.46 7.11 17.78
N LYS A 95 13.58 5.89 18.30
CA LYS A 95 12.44 4.98 18.51
C LYS A 95 11.45 5.58 19.51
N GLU A 96 11.94 6.27 20.53
CA GLU A 96 11.17 6.91 21.58
C GLU A 96 10.36 8.08 21.03
N GLU A 97 10.94 8.90 20.14
CA GLU A 97 10.23 9.98 19.44
C GLU A 97 9.11 9.43 18.56
N ARG A 98 9.40 8.40 17.76
CA ARG A 98 8.40 7.77 16.89
C ARG A 98 7.23 7.18 17.70
N LYS A 99 7.51 6.61 18.87
CA LYS A 99 6.47 6.14 19.81
C LYS A 99 5.63 7.30 20.35
N ARG A 100 6.23 8.46 20.64
CA ARG A 100 5.49 9.65 21.08
C ARG A 100 4.55 10.17 19.98
N TRP A 101 5.01 10.23 18.73
CA TRP A 101 4.16 10.66 17.61
C TRP A 101 2.97 9.72 17.40
N GLN A 102 3.19 8.41 17.49
CA GLN A 102 2.10 7.42 17.47
C GLN A 102 1.12 7.65 18.62
N ALA A 103 1.59 7.84 19.86
CA ALA A 103 0.73 8.08 21.02
C ALA A 103 -0.08 9.38 20.88
N THR A 104 0.51 10.44 20.30
CA THR A 104 -0.18 11.70 20.00
C THR A 104 -1.31 11.48 18.99
N LEU A 105 -1.03 10.80 17.88
CA LEU A 105 -2.04 10.46 16.86
C LEU A 105 -3.18 9.65 17.47
N ASP A 106 -2.86 8.60 18.22
CA ASP A 106 -3.82 7.70 18.86
C ASP A 106 -4.74 8.43 19.85
N LYS A 107 -4.17 9.31 20.68
CA LYS A 107 -4.94 10.13 21.62
C LYS A 107 -5.88 11.07 20.87
N HIS A 108 -5.41 11.66 19.78
CA HIS A 108 -6.19 12.60 18.99
C HIS A 108 -7.33 11.92 18.23
N LEU A 109 -7.07 10.81 17.55
CA LEU A 109 -8.09 10.02 16.85
C LEU A 109 -9.14 9.44 17.81
N ARG A 110 -8.74 9.06 19.04
CA ARG A 110 -9.71 8.68 20.07
C ARG A 110 -10.62 9.84 20.45
N LYS A 111 -10.08 11.07 20.56
CA LYS A 111 -10.83 12.25 20.96
C LYS A 111 -11.78 12.73 19.87
N GLN A 112 -11.30 12.93 18.64
CA GLN A 112 -12.10 13.51 17.55
C GLN A 112 -12.96 12.46 16.82
N MET A 113 -12.43 11.25 16.62
CA MET A 113 -13.06 10.23 15.77
C MET A 113 -13.65 9.04 16.56
N ASN A 114 -13.53 9.05 17.90
CA ASN A 114 -13.87 7.91 18.77
C ASN A 114 -13.20 6.59 18.32
N LEU A 115 -12.00 6.68 17.74
CA LEU A 115 -11.23 5.54 17.28
C LEU A 115 -10.30 5.05 18.39
N LYS A 116 -10.56 3.82 18.87
CA LYS A 116 -9.68 3.18 19.85
C LYS A 116 -8.41 2.68 19.14
N PRO A 117 -7.21 2.97 19.67
CA PRO A 117 -5.96 2.41 19.15
C PRO A 117 -6.01 0.89 19.10
N ILE A 118 -5.44 0.32 18.05
CA ILE A 118 -5.37 -1.13 17.82
C ILE A 118 -3.93 -1.55 17.56
N MET A 119 -3.58 -2.78 17.97
CA MET A 119 -2.23 -3.31 17.76
C MET A 119 -1.98 -3.69 16.30
N ARG A 120 -3.02 -4.17 15.59
CA ARG A 120 -2.94 -4.59 14.19
C ARG A 120 -4.11 -4.01 13.42
N MET A 121 -3.82 -3.36 12.28
CA MET A 121 -4.81 -2.80 11.38
C MET A 121 -5.82 -3.87 10.95
N ASN A 122 -7.11 -3.52 11.00
CA ASN A 122 -8.20 -4.39 10.55
C ASN A 122 -9.15 -3.61 9.63
N GLY A 123 -10.01 -4.33 8.92
CA GLY A 123 -10.89 -3.71 7.91
C GLY A 123 -11.88 -2.68 8.48
N ASN A 124 -12.33 -2.83 9.73
CA ASN A 124 -13.24 -1.87 10.35
C ASN A 124 -12.52 -0.55 10.70
N PHE A 125 -11.29 -0.64 11.20
CA PHE A 125 -10.48 0.54 11.47
C PHE A 125 -10.06 1.22 10.17
N ALA A 126 -9.62 0.46 9.17
CA ALA A 126 -9.26 0.98 7.85
C ALA A 126 -10.40 1.79 7.23
N ARG A 127 -11.63 1.25 7.24
CA ARG A 127 -12.82 1.96 6.73
C ARG A 127 -13.12 3.28 7.45
N LYS A 128 -12.84 3.38 8.75
CA LYS A 128 -13.08 4.62 9.51
C LYS A 128 -11.93 5.62 9.38
N LEU A 129 -10.70 5.13 9.28
CA LEU A 129 -9.49 5.95 9.15
C LEU A 129 -9.39 6.61 7.76
N MET A 130 -9.79 5.90 6.70
CA MET A 130 -9.68 6.39 5.33
C MET A 130 -10.88 7.28 4.97
N THR A 131 -10.95 8.46 5.57
CA THR A 131 -12.05 9.44 5.44
C THR A 131 -11.50 10.87 5.42
N LYS A 132 -12.26 11.82 4.84
CA LYS A 132 -11.87 13.24 4.80
C LYS A 132 -11.81 13.82 6.22
N GLU A 133 -12.77 13.46 7.06
CA GLU A 133 -12.87 13.88 8.45
C GLU A 133 -11.65 13.46 9.27
N THR A 134 -11.12 12.26 9.03
CA THR A 134 -9.89 11.81 9.69
C THR A 134 -8.70 12.67 9.30
N VAL A 135 -8.57 13.03 8.01
CA VAL A 135 -7.45 13.85 7.56
C VAL A 135 -7.54 15.27 8.11
N GLU A 136 -8.74 15.85 8.18
CA GLU A 136 -8.91 17.15 8.84
C GLU A 136 -8.50 17.10 10.32
N ALA A 137 -8.93 16.06 11.06
CA ALA A 137 -8.50 15.87 12.44
C ALA A 137 -6.96 15.72 12.55
N VAL A 138 -6.34 14.96 11.66
CA VAL A 138 -4.87 14.83 11.64
C VAL A 138 -4.18 16.16 11.31
N CYS A 139 -4.75 16.98 10.41
CA CYS A 139 -4.21 18.29 10.06
C CYS A 139 -4.17 19.25 11.25
N GLU A 140 -5.05 19.11 12.26
CA GLU A 140 -4.97 19.88 13.52
C GLU A 140 -3.65 19.66 14.28
N LEU A 141 -2.95 18.55 14.02
CA LEU A 141 -1.67 18.20 14.65
C LEU A 141 -0.45 18.56 13.79
N ILE A 142 -0.65 19.12 12.59
CA ILE A 142 0.41 19.41 11.62
C ILE A 142 0.59 20.91 11.50
N HIS A 143 1.82 21.40 11.70
CA HIS A 143 2.10 22.84 11.72
C HIS A 143 2.19 23.48 10.33
N CYS A 144 2.61 22.72 9.32
CA CYS A 144 2.86 23.25 7.98
C CYS A 144 1.59 23.15 7.10
N GLU A 145 1.04 24.29 6.69
CA GLU A 145 -0.19 24.37 5.88
C GLU A 145 -0.05 23.68 4.52
N GLU A 146 1.09 23.85 3.84
CA GLU A 146 1.38 23.15 2.58
C GLU A 146 1.30 21.62 2.72
N ARG A 147 1.76 21.10 3.87
CA ARG A 147 1.71 19.65 4.17
C ARG A 147 0.30 19.19 4.51
N GLN A 148 -0.50 20.05 5.15
CA GLN A 148 -1.92 19.77 5.36
C GLN A 148 -2.65 19.67 4.02
N GLU A 149 -2.45 20.62 3.11
CA GLU A 149 -3.05 20.61 1.77
C GLU A 149 -2.65 19.35 0.98
N ALA A 150 -1.37 19.00 0.98
CA ALA A 150 -0.88 17.78 0.33
C ALA A 150 -1.55 16.50 0.89
N LEU A 151 -1.77 16.40 2.20
CA LEU A 151 -2.46 15.24 2.80
C LEU A 151 -3.95 15.19 2.44
N ARG A 152 -4.61 16.36 2.39
CA ARG A 152 -6.02 16.47 1.96
C ARG A 152 -6.16 16.01 0.51
N GLU A 153 -5.30 16.49 -0.37
CA GLU A 153 -5.30 16.10 -1.78
C GLU A 153 -5.03 14.60 -1.94
N LEU A 154 -4.02 14.08 -1.23
CA LEU A 154 -3.69 12.65 -1.26
C LEU A 154 -4.86 11.76 -0.83
N MET A 155 -5.58 12.14 0.21
CA MET A 155 -6.78 11.43 0.65
C MET A 155 -7.95 11.60 -0.32
N ASP A 156 -8.13 12.79 -0.89
CA ASP A 156 -9.18 13.03 -1.89
C ASP A 156 -8.98 12.16 -3.13
N LEU A 157 -7.76 12.06 -3.66
CA LEU A 157 -7.40 11.16 -4.75
C LEU A 157 -7.65 9.69 -4.36
N TYR A 158 -7.21 9.27 -3.17
CA TYR A 158 -7.47 7.91 -2.68
C TYR A 158 -8.97 7.59 -2.66
N LEU A 159 -9.81 8.51 -2.15
CA LEU A 159 -11.25 8.34 -2.05
C LEU A 159 -11.95 8.34 -3.42
N LYS A 160 -11.43 9.07 -4.41
CA LYS A 160 -11.92 9.03 -5.79
C LYS A 160 -11.66 7.69 -6.48
N MET A 161 -10.50 7.09 -6.21
CA MET A 161 -10.07 5.84 -6.81
C MET A 161 -10.66 4.60 -6.11
N LYS A 162 -10.85 4.67 -4.78
CA LYS A 162 -11.27 3.53 -3.94
C LYS A 162 -12.52 2.77 -4.40
N PRO A 163 -13.59 3.42 -4.90
CA PRO A 163 -14.76 2.72 -5.40
C PRO A 163 -14.44 1.69 -6.50
N VAL A 164 -13.45 1.99 -7.36
CA VAL A 164 -13.12 1.16 -8.53
C VAL A 164 -12.76 -0.27 -8.16
N TRP A 165 -11.99 -0.47 -7.09
CA TRP A 165 -11.59 -1.82 -6.64
C TRP A 165 -12.50 -2.42 -5.55
N ARG A 166 -13.53 -1.69 -5.10
CA ARG A 166 -14.37 -2.10 -3.97
C ARG A 166 -15.84 -2.34 -4.33
N SER A 167 -16.34 -1.65 -5.35
CA SER A 167 -17.67 -1.85 -5.90
C SER A 167 -17.85 -3.26 -6.47
N THR A 168 -19.09 -3.75 -6.47
CA THR A 168 -19.39 -5.07 -7.04
C THR A 168 -19.38 -5.00 -8.56
N CYS A 169 -19.88 -3.90 -9.13
CA CYS A 169 -19.86 -3.63 -10.56
C CYS A 169 -19.46 -2.17 -10.84
N PRO A 170 -18.14 -1.83 -10.88
CA PRO A 170 -17.68 -0.44 -10.99
C PRO A 170 -18.15 0.26 -12.28
N ALA A 171 -18.34 -0.49 -13.38
CA ALA A 171 -18.88 0.06 -14.64
C ALA A 171 -20.32 0.58 -14.53
N LYS A 172 -21.08 0.17 -13.51
CA LYS A 172 -22.44 0.64 -13.23
C LYS A 172 -22.49 1.56 -12.02
N GLU A 173 -21.77 1.22 -10.96
CA GLU A 173 -21.81 1.91 -9.67
C GLU A 173 -20.97 3.19 -9.63
N CYS A 174 -19.83 3.21 -10.34
CA CYS A 174 -18.90 4.35 -10.36
C CYS A 174 -18.19 4.49 -11.72
N PRO A 175 -18.94 4.64 -12.83
CA PRO A 175 -18.38 4.67 -14.19
C PRO A 175 -17.40 5.83 -14.42
N GLU A 176 -17.66 6.98 -13.80
CA GLU A 176 -16.78 8.16 -13.90
C GLU A 176 -15.43 7.89 -13.25
N SER A 177 -15.42 7.42 -11.99
CA SER A 177 -14.19 7.00 -11.31
C SER A 177 -13.45 5.91 -12.09
N LEU A 178 -14.16 4.94 -12.67
CA LEU A 178 -13.55 3.87 -13.47
C LEU A 178 -12.87 4.42 -14.74
N CYS A 179 -13.45 5.44 -15.38
CA CYS A 179 -12.90 6.05 -16.59
C CYS A 179 -11.70 6.96 -16.30
N GLN A 180 -11.66 7.58 -15.11
CA GLN A 180 -10.59 8.51 -14.70
C GLN A 180 -9.44 7.82 -13.97
N TYR A 181 -9.65 6.59 -13.50
CA TYR A 181 -8.61 5.73 -12.93
C TYR A 181 -7.65 5.27 -14.03
#